data_AF-A0A917MMC7-F1
#
_entry.id   AF-A0A917MMC7-F1
#
_cell.length_a   1.000
_cell.length_b   1.000
_cell.length_c   1.000
_cell.angle_alpha   90.00
_cell.angle_beta   90.00
_cell.angle_gamma   90.00
#
_symmetry.space_group_name_H-M   'P 1'
#
loop_
_entity.id
_entity.type
_entity.pdbx_description
1 polymer ?
#
loop_
_entity_poly.entity_id
_entity_poly.type
_entity_poly.pdbx_seq_one_letter_code
_entity_poly.pdbx_strand_id
1 'polypeptide(L)'
;MGLSDLGDAVTWGEAKLLIEEAAADPSTAFGAELAGWAYPASMPALLGLIAQIGDAKASKRVMPWAMENPRRPKETATPDEVAAAEAELEAGIVFAN
;
A
#
# COMPACT_ATOMS: atom_id res chain seq x y z
N MET A 1 -7.77 -10.12 -20.57
CA MET A 1 -8.32 -11.09 -19.62
C MET A 1 -9.83 -10.95 -19.58
N GLY A 2 -10.56 -12.04 -19.79
CA GLY A 2 -11.99 -12.06 -19.56
C GLY A 2 -12.26 -12.17 -18.05
N LEU A 3 -13.43 -11.71 -17.60
CA LEU A 3 -13.91 -11.93 -16.21
C LEU A 3 -13.83 -13.41 -15.78
N SER A 4 -13.74 -14.33 -16.74
CA SER A 4 -13.59 -15.78 -16.56
C SER A 4 -12.20 -16.24 -16.12
N ASP A 5 -11.15 -15.40 -16.22
CA ASP A 5 -9.77 -15.74 -15.80
C ASP A 5 -9.51 -15.47 -14.30
N LEU A 6 -10.47 -14.88 -13.58
CA LEU A 6 -10.34 -14.50 -12.16
C LEU A 6 -10.60 -15.66 -11.17
N GLY A 7 -10.75 -16.89 -11.67
CA GLY A 7 -11.15 -18.05 -10.86
C GLY A 7 -12.67 -18.11 -10.64
N ASP A 8 -13.16 -19.29 -10.29
CA ASP A 8 -14.58 -19.51 -9.97
C ASP A 8 -15.07 -18.56 -8.88
N ALA A 9 -16.35 -18.20 -8.93
CA ALA A 9 -16.97 -17.36 -7.90
C ALA A 9 -16.77 -17.98 -6.51
N VAL A 10 -16.28 -17.17 -5.56
CA VAL A 10 -16.09 -17.60 -4.17
C VAL A 10 -17.38 -18.17 -3.59
N THR A 11 -17.26 -19.21 -2.76
CA THR A 11 -18.41 -19.75 -2.04
C THR A 11 -18.97 -18.69 -1.09
N TRP A 12 -20.24 -18.81 -0.69
CA TRP A 12 -20.83 -17.87 0.27
C TRP A 12 -20.03 -17.80 1.58
N GLY A 13 -19.50 -18.94 2.04
CA GLY A 13 -18.69 -19.01 3.26
C GLY A 13 -17.39 -18.23 3.14
N GLU A 14 -16.69 -18.38 2.02
CA GLU A 14 -15.47 -17.61 1.72
C GLU A 14 -15.79 -16.13 1.55
N ALA A 15 -16.85 -15.78 0.83
CA ALA A 15 -17.27 -14.39 0.66
C ALA A 15 -17.57 -13.72 2.01
N LYS A 16 -18.26 -14.44 2.92
CA LYS A 16 -18.52 -13.95 4.27
C LYS A 16 -17.21 -13.71 5.03
N LEU A 17 -16.29 -14.69 5.03
CA LEU A 17 -15.01 -14.58 5.72
C LEU A 17 -14.18 -13.39 5.20
N LEU A 18 -14.10 -13.23 3.88
CA LEU A 18 -13.39 -12.11 3.26
C LEU A 18 -13.98 -10.75 3.66
N ILE A 19 -15.31 -10.65 3.76
CA ILE A 19 -15.97 -9.41 4.21
C ILE A 19 -15.70 -9.17 5.70
N GLU A 20 -15.73 -10.20 6.55
CA GLU A 20 -15.43 -10.09 7.97
C GLU A 20 -13.97 -9.66 8.21
N GLU A 21 -13.02 -10.22 7.46
CA GLU A 21 -11.61 -9.82 7.50
C GLU A 21 -11.41 -8.39 6.99
N ALA A 22 -12.01 -8.03 5.85
CA ALA A 22 -11.93 -6.68 5.32
C ALA A 22 -12.56 -5.65 6.26
N ALA A 23 -13.66 -6.01 6.96
CA ALA A 23 -14.28 -5.15 7.95
C ALA A 23 -13.38 -4.89 9.16
N ALA A 24 -12.62 -5.92 9.58
CA ALA A 24 -11.72 -5.83 10.72
C ALA A 24 -10.39 -5.12 10.40
N ASP A 25 -10.00 -5.07 9.12
CA ASP A 25 -8.78 -4.44 8.66
C ASP A 25 -9.01 -3.00 8.16
N PRO A 26 -8.63 -1.97 8.94
CA PRO A 26 -8.78 -0.58 8.53
C PRO A 26 -7.88 -0.19 7.36
N SER A 27 -6.94 -1.04 6.94
CA SER A 27 -6.14 -0.82 5.73
C SER A 27 -6.87 -1.17 4.43
N THR A 28 -8.10 -1.70 4.50
CA THR A 28 -8.98 -1.88 3.34
C THR A 28 -9.96 -0.72 3.20
N ALA A 29 -10.49 -0.50 2.00
CA ALA A 29 -11.52 0.53 1.78
C ALA A 29 -12.76 0.32 2.66
N PHE A 30 -13.21 -0.92 2.82
CA PHE A 30 -14.39 -1.26 3.60
C PHE A 30 -14.14 -1.11 5.10
N GLY A 31 -13.04 -1.64 5.63
CA GLY A 31 -12.67 -1.48 7.04
C GLY A 31 -12.39 -0.03 7.41
N ALA A 32 -11.84 0.78 6.49
CA ALA A 32 -11.63 2.19 6.73
C ALA A 32 -12.93 2.99 6.84
N GLU A 33 -13.89 2.72 5.95
CA GLU A 33 -15.22 3.33 6.01
C GLU A 33 -15.91 3.00 7.36
N LEU A 34 -15.84 1.74 7.80
CA LEU A 34 -16.38 1.32 9.10
C LEU A 34 -15.66 1.97 10.29
N ALA A 35 -14.35 2.19 10.19
CA ALA A 35 -13.56 2.90 11.20
C ALA A 35 -13.73 4.44 11.14
N GLY A 36 -14.48 4.97 10.18
CA GLY A 36 -14.78 6.40 10.07
C GLY A 36 -13.64 7.24 9.51
N TRP A 37 -12.74 6.65 8.71
CA TRP A 37 -11.66 7.37 8.03
C TRP A 37 -11.63 7.08 6.54
N ALA A 38 -11.16 8.06 5.75
CA ALA A 38 -11.07 7.92 4.31
C ALA A 38 -9.87 7.05 3.91
N TYR A 39 -10.08 6.08 3.01
CA TYR A 39 -9.03 5.27 2.41
C TYR A 39 -8.87 5.53 0.90
N PRO A 40 -7.63 5.69 0.39
CA PRO A 40 -6.42 5.88 1.18
C PRO A 40 -6.47 7.22 1.94
N ALA A 41 -5.75 7.30 3.06
CA ALA A 41 -5.68 8.54 3.82
C ALA A 41 -5.15 9.69 2.93
N SER A 42 -5.88 10.81 2.93
CA SER A 42 -5.48 11.96 2.12
C SER A 42 -4.23 12.63 2.67
N MET A 43 -3.42 13.25 1.81
CA MET A 43 -2.23 13.99 2.23
C MET A 43 -2.52 15.04 3.32
N PRO A 44 -3.61 15.84 3.27
CA PRO A 44 -3.97 16.75 4.36
C PRO A 44 -4.24 16.04 5.69
N ALA A 45 -4.91 14.88 5.68
CA ALA A 45 -5.17 14.11 6.90
C ALA A 45 -3.86 13.59 7.51
N LEU A 46 -2.92 13.14 6.67
CA LEU A 46 -1.61 12.68 7.10
C LEU A 46 -0.76 13.83 7.66
N LEU A 47 -0.78 15.01 7.04
CA LEU A 47 -0.13 16.22 7.58
C LEU A 47 -0.75 16.65 8.92
N GLY A 48 -2.08 16.57 9.06
CA GLY A 48 -2.78 16.83 10.31
C GLY A 48 -2.34 15.88 11.42
N LEU A 49 -2.22 14.58 11.14
CA LEU A 49 -1.71 13.58 12.07
C LEU A 49 -0.26 13.89 12.50
N ILE A 50 0.62 14.23 11.56
CA ILE A 50 2.01 14.63 11.88
C ILE A 50 2.03 15.82 12.83
N ALA A 51 1.21 16.85 12.57
CA ALA A 51 1.13 18.04 13.40
C ALA A 51 0.62 17.72 14.82
N GLN A 52 -0.32 16.78 14.97
CA GLN A 52 -0.85 16.35 16.27
C GLN A 52 0.16 15.54 17.09
N ILE A 53 1.00 14.71 16.45
CA ILE A 53 1.99 13.90 17.15
C ILE A 53 3.07 14.78 17.80
N GLY A 54 3.48 15.87 17.15
CA GLY A 54 4.45 16.85 17.67
C GLY A 54 5.90 16.35 17.78
N ASP A 55 6.12 15.05 18.00
CA ASP A 55 7.44 14.39 17.96
C ASP A 55 7.78 13.92 16.54
N ALA A 56 8.83 14.50 15.98
CA ALA A 56 9.35 14.18 14.65
C ALA A 56 9.86 12.73 14.51
N LYS A 57 10.24 12.06 15.60
CA LYS A 57 10.69 10.67 15.57
C LYS A 57 9.50 9.71 15.55
N ALA A 58 8.50 9.96 16.39
CA ALA A 58 7.25 9.20 16.39
C ALA A 58 6.48 9.34 15.07
N SER A 59 6.38 10.56 14.52
CA SER A 59 5.67 10.79 13.26
C SER A 59 6.26 10.00 12.09
N LYS A 60 7.60 9.91 11.99
CA LYS A 60 8.28 9.11 10.96
C LYS A 60 7.98 7.62 11.02
N ARG A 61 7.59 7.07 12.18
CA ARG A 61 7.28 5.63 12.33
C ARG A 61 5.90 5.26 11.82
N VAL A 62 4.98 6.22 11.78
CA VAL A 62 3.58 6.00 11.41
C VAL A 62 3.26 6.48 9.99
N MET A 63 4.21 7.14 9.31
CA MET A 63 4.03 7.54 7.92
C MET A 63 4.18 6.35 6.98
N PRO A 64 3.33 6.22 5.95
CA PRO A 64 3.46 5.15 4.96
C PRO A 64 4.63 5.38 3.98
N TRP A 65 5.36 6.48 4.12
CA TRP A 65 6.59 6.79 3.37
C TRP A 65 7.70 7.25 4.31
N ALA A 66 8.95 6.96 3.92
CA ALA A 66 10.10 7.58 4.56
C ALA A 66 10.21 9.03 4.06
N MET A 67 10.02 10.01 4.95
CA MET A 67 10.38 11.39 4.59
C MET A 67 11.88 11.45 4.32
N GLU A 68 12.26 11.95 3.15
CA GLU A 68 13.67 12.16 2.77
C GLU A 68 14.38 12.89 3.91
N ASN A 69 15.41 12.25 4.45
CA ASN A 69 16.27 12.87 5.44
C ASN A 69 17.41 13.55 4.68
N PRO A 70 17.50 14.89 4.64
CA PRO A 70 18.55 15.59 3.90
C PRO A 70 19.96 15.30 4.43
N ARG A 71 20.09 14.65 5.60
CA ARG A 71 21.37 14.20 6.17
C ARG A 71 21.71 12.74 5.86
N ARG A 72 20.79 11.97 5.27
CA ARG A 72 21.05 10.59 4.87
C ARG A 72 21.58 10.62 3.44
N PRO A 73 22.74 9.99 3.14
CA PRO A 73 23.16 9.84 1.75
C PRO A 73 22.04 9.13 0.99
N LYS A 74 21.62 9.70 -0.14
CA LYS A 74 20.71 9.05 -1.06
C LYS A 74 21.46 7.85 -1.62
N GLU A 75 21.03 6.63 -1.28
CA GLU A 75 21.47 5.43 -1.98
C GLU A 75 20.88 5.51 -3.38
N THR A 76 21.67 6.03 -4.31
CA THR A 76 21.35 5.97 -5.73
C THR A 76 21.67 4.55 -6.18
N ALA A 77 20.64 3.82 -6.62
CA ALA A 77 20.83 2.50 -7.24
C ALA A 77 21.86 2.61 -8.37
N THR A 78 22.77 1.65 -8.41
CA THR A 78 23.74 1.52 -9.50
C THR A 78 23.01 1.15 -10.80
N PRO A 79 23.56 1.49 -11.98
CA PRO A 79 22.95 1.11 -13.26
C PRO A 79 22.67 -0.39 -13.38
N ASP A 80 23.55 -1.23 -12.83
CA ASP A 80 23.42 -2.68 -12.85
C ASP A 80 22.24 -3.17 -11.98
N GLU A 81 22.02 -2.55 -10.82
CA GLU A 81 20.87 -2.84 -9.95
C GLU A 81 19.55 -2.43 -10.60
N VAL A 82 19.53 -1.30 -11.30
CA VAL A 82 18.33 -0.85 -12.02
C VAL A 82 18.01 -1.80 -13.18
N ALA A 83 19.01 -2.19 -13.97
CA ALA A 83 18.82 -3.10 -15.10
C ALA A 83 18.32 -4.50 -14.64
N ALA A 84 18.83 -5.00 -13.51
CA ALA A 84 18.36 -6.26 -12.93
C ALA A 84 16.90 -6.17 -12.46
N ALA A 85 16.55 -5.07 -11.79
CA ALA A 85 15.18 -4.83 -11.32
C ALA A 85 14.18 -4.65 -12.48
N GLU A 86 14.59 -3.97 -13.55
CA GLU A 86 13.77 -3.82 -14.76
C GLU A 86 13.54 -5.16 -15.46
N ALA A 87 14.57 -6.00 -15.56
CA ALA A 87 14.44 -7.35 -16.12
C ALA A 87 13.52 -8.25 -15.28
N GLU A 88 13.60 -8.16 -13.95
CA GLU A 88 12.73 -8.91 -13.04
C GLU A 88 11.27 -8.41 -13.11
N LEU A 89 11.08 -7.10 -13.24
CA LEU A 89 9.76 -6.49 -13.48
C LEU A 89 9.18 -7.01 -14.80
N GLU A 90 9.96 -6.99 -15.87
CA GLU A 90 9.52 -7.41 -17.21
C GLU A 90 9.22 -8.91 -17.26
N ALA A 91 9.99 -9.74 -16.56
CA ALA A 91 9.71 -11.17 -16.38
C ALA A 91 8.41 -11.43 -15.58
N GLY A 92 8.01 -10.51 -14.71
CA GLY A 92 6.76 -10.56 -13.95
C GLY A 92 5.53 -10.05 -14.72
N ILE A 93 5.71 -9.38 -15.87
CA ILE A 93 4.61 -8.89 -16.70
C ILE A 93 4.10 -10.04 -17.57
N VAL A 94 3.05 -10.73 -17.08
CA VAL A 94 2.39 -11.86 -17.75
C VAL A 94 1.69 -11.46 -19.07
N PHE A 95 1.67 -10.18 -19.42
CA PHE A 95 1.06 -9.64 -20.66
C PHE A 95 2.07 -9.14 -21.71
N ALA A 96 3.37 -9.45 -21.54
CA ALA A 96 4.36 -9.14 -22.56
C ALA A 96 4.29 -10.18 -23.70
N ASN A 97 3.41 -9.88 -24.65
CA ASN A 97 2.95 -10.64 -25.84
C ASN A 97 1.74 -11.56 -25.64
#